data_AF-A0A9W4X946-F1
#
_entry.id   AF-A0A9W4X946-F1
#
_cell.length_a   1.000
_cell.length_b   1.000
_cell.length_c   1.000
_cell.angle_alpha   90.00
_cell.angle_beta   90.00
_cell.angle_gamma   90.00
#
_symmetry.space_group_name_H-M   'P 1'
#
loop_
_entity.id
_entity.type
_entity.pdbx_description
1 polymer ?
#
loop_
_entity_poly.entity_id
_entity_poly.type
_entity_poly.pdbx_seq_one_letter_code
_entity_poly.pdbx_strand_id
1 'polypeptide(L)'
;MTSNNDKRMESLSQVIPEELAKKMEKALLEVLETAICQNFKESSKFVRDHLTYVKKLRLAENPNGYARYIARKLEEKCEISKNNAKGIIQGLLNMSLTDN
;
A
#
# COMPACT_ATOMS: atom_id res chain seq x y z
N MET A 1 40.70 -29.23 25.56
CA MET A 1 39.35 -28.83 26.00
C MET A 1 38.90 -27.71 25.09
N THR A 2 37.97 -28.05 24.20
CA THR A 2 37.56 -27.29 23.02
C THR A 2 36.67 -26.11 23.39
N SER A 3 36.91 -24.99 22.71
CA SER A 3 36.27 -23.70 22.86
C SER A 3 34.79 -23.76 22.40
N ASN A 4 33.86 -23.53 23.32
CA ASN A 4 32.42 -23.35 23.00
C ASN A 4 32.20 -21.96 22.41
N ASN A 5 32.49 -21.80 21.13
CA ASN A 5 32.03 -20.69 20.31
C ASN A 5 30.95 -21.18 19.35
N ASP A 6 29.84 -21.67 19.91
CA ASP A 6 28.64 -21.95 19.12
C ASP A 6 27.87 -20.66 18.90
N LYS A 7 28.24 -20.04 17.78
CA LYS A 7 27.46 -19.12 16.94
C LYS A 7 25.95 -19.31 17.12
N ARG A 8 25.34 -18.57 18.05
CA ARG A 8 23.92 -18.21 17.97
C ARG A 8 23.78 -17.00 17.06
N MET A 9 24.10 -17.21 15.79
CA MET A 9 23.74 -16.31 14.71
C MET A 9 23.03 -17.14 13.66
N GLU A 10 21.86 -17.66 14.05
CA GLU A 10 21.02 -18.39 13.12
C GLU A 10 19.59 -17.90 13.28
N SER A 11 19.14 -17.31 12.17
CA SER A 11 17.77 -16.94 11.89
C SER A 11 17.24 -15.72 12.65
N LEU A 12 17.69 -14.54 12.20
CA LEU A 12 16.73 -13.48 11.88
C LEU A 12 15.79 -14.00 10.78
N SER A 13 14.96 -14.99 11.14
CA SER A 13 13.77 -15.34 10.41
C SER A 13 12.96 -14.06 10.42
N GLN A 14 13.04 -13.35 9.29
CA GLN A 14 12.18 -12.25 8.94
C GLN A 14 10.77 -12.63 9.39
N VAL A 15 10.32 -12.01 10.49
CA VAL A 15 8.93 -11.95 10.88
C VAL A 15 8.25 -11.12 9.78
N ILE A 16 8.03 -11.74 8.62
CA ILE A 16 7.15 -11.20 7.61
C ILE A 16 5.76 -11.49 8.16
N PRO A 17 5.03 -10.43 8.53
CA PRO A 17 4.02 -10.53 9.55
C PRO A 17 2.79 -11.17 8.94
N GLU A 18 2.09 -11.95 9.75
CA GLU A 18 0.70 -12.35 9.51
C GLU A 18 -0.25 -11.13 9.36
N GLU A 19 0.28 -9.91 9.50
CA GLU A 19 -0.42 -8.64 9.39
C GLU A 19 -0.34 -7.95 8.01
N LEU A 20 0.62 -8.25 7.12
CA LEU A 20 0.78 -7.43 5.90
C LEU A 20 -0.43 -7.54 4.97
N ALA A 21 -0.87 -8.77 4.68
CA ALA A 21 -2.08 -9.00 3.91
C ALA A 21 -3.31 -8.37 4.57
N LYS A 22 -3.45 -8.48 5.89
CA LYS A 22 -4.57 -7.88 6.65
C LYS A 22 -4.58 -6.35 6.56
N LYS A 23 -3.41 -5.71 6.69
CA LYS A 23 -3.26 -4.25 6.54
C LYS A 23 -3.58 -3.79 5.12
N MET A 24 -3.09 -4.52 4.11
CA MET A 24 -3.41 -4.23 2.71
C MET A 24 -4.90 -4.39 2.42
N GLU A 25 -5.52 -5.47 2.91
CA GLU A 25 -6.95 -5.69 2.74
C GLU A 25 -7.77 -4.55 3.36
N LYS A 26 -7.45 -4.17 4.60
CA LYS A 26 -8.10 -3.03 5.27
C LYS A 26 -7.99 -1.75 4.45
N ALA A 27 -6.79 -1.41 3.97
CA ALA A 27 -6.59 -0.23 3.15
C ALA A 27 -7.39 -0.26 1.83
N LEU A 28 -7.44 -1.42 1.17
CA LEU A 28 -8.24 -1.58 -0.05
C LEU A 28 -9.74 -1.41 0.22
N LEU A 29 -10.23 -1.86 1.37
CA LEU A 29 -11.62 -1.68 1.78
C LEU A 29 -11.93 -0.21 2.10
N GLU A 30 -11.06 0.48 2.85
CA GLU A 30 -11.21 1.92 3.15
C GLU A 30 -11.24 2.78 1.86
N VAL A 31 -10.44 2.42 0.86
CA VAL A 31 -10.47 3.06 -0.47
C VAL A 31 -11.81 2.84 -1.18
N LEU A 32 -12.36 1.62 -1.12
CA LEU A 32 -13.67 1.31 -1.70
C LEU A 32 -14.80 2.04 -0.98
N GLU A 33 -14.79 2.09 0.35
CA GLU A 33 -15.75 2.86 1.15
C GLU A 33 -15.71 4.34 0.79
N THR A 34 -14.51 4.91 0.68
CA THR A 34 -14.34 6.31 0.24
C THR A 34 -14.89 6.53 -1.16
N ALA A 35 -14.65 5.61 -2.09
CA ALA A 35 -15.17 5.71 -3.45
C ALA A 35 -16.71 5.70 -3.48
N ILE A 36 -17.34 4.88 -2.64
CA ILE A 36 -18.79 4.85 -2.47
C ILE A 36 -19.30 6.19 -1.94
N CYS A 37 -18.68 6.72 -0.88
CA CYS A 37 -19.04 8.05 -0.33
C CYS A 37 -18.88 9.18 -1.36
N GLN A 38 -17.95 9.04 -2.31
CA GLN A 38 -17.74 9.99 -3.41
C GLN A 38 -18.61 9.71 -4.65
N ASN A 39 -19.59 8.81 -4.55
CA ASN A 39 -20.50 8.43 -5.64
C ASN A 39 -19.80 7.88 -6.90
N PHE A 40 -18.66 7.20 -6.75
CA PHE A 40 -18.05 6.47 -7.86
C PHE A 40 -18.98 5.35 -8.31
N LYS A 41 -19.15 5.22 -9.62
CA LYS A 41 -19.92 4.11 -10.19
C LYS A 41 -19.22 2.78 -9.89
N GLU A 42 -19.98 1.76 -9.49
CA GLU A 42 -19.47 0.41 -9.28
C GLU A 42 -18.76 -0.15 -10.53
N SER A 43 -19.30 0.17 -11.71
CA SER A 43 -18.72 -0.23 -12.99
C SER A 43 -17.43 0.51 -13.36
N SER A 44 -17.03 1.53 -12.59
CA SER A 44 -15.80 2.27 -12.84
C SER A 44 -14.58 1.35 -12.74
N LYS A 45 -13.59 1.59 -13.61
CA LYS A 45 -12.34 0.83 -13.60
C LYS A 45 -11.66 0.86 -12.23
N PHE A 46 -11.71 2.02 -11.56
CA PHE A 46 -11.15 2.20 -10.22
C PHE A 46 -11.77 1.23 -9.20
N VAL A 47 -13.09 1.23 -9.06
CA VAL A 47 -13.80 0.37 -8.11
C VAL A 47 -13.61 -1.11 -8.46
N ARG A 48 -13.73 -1.47 -9.74
CA ARG A 48 -13.53 -2.85 -10.22
C ARG A 48 -12.12 -3.38 -9.96
N ASP A 49 -11.10 -2.58 -10.20
CA ASP A 49 -9.70 -2.97 -9.97
C ASP A 49 -9.47 -3.23 -8.47
N HIS A 50 -9.90 -2.31 -7.59
CA HIS A 50 -9.73 -2.44 -6.14
C HIS A 50 -10.52 -3.63 -5.56
N LEU A 51 -11.75 -3.84 -6.01
CA LEU A 51 -12.54 -5.02 -5.62
C LEU A 51 -11.87 -6.33 -6.08
N THR A 52 -11.28 -6.33 -7.28
CA THR A 52 -10.53 -7.47 -7.80
C THR A 52 -9.30 -7.76 -6.94
N TYR A 53 -8.59 -6.74 -6.48
CA TYR A 53 -7.46 -6.90 -5.57
C TYR A 53 -7.87 -7.52 -4.24
N VAL A 54 -8.96 -7.07 -3.63
CA VAL A 54 -9.49 -7.68 -2.39
C VAL A 54 -9.82 -9.15 -2.61
N LYS A 55 -10.57 -9.47 -3.67
CA LYS A 55 -10.95 -10.87 -3.99
C LYS A 55 -9.73 -11.77 -4.17
N LYS A 56 -8.74 -11.31 -4.95
CA LYS A 56 -7.52 -12.09 -5.20
C LYS A 56 -6.64 -12.20 -3.96
N LEU A 57 -6.61 -11.20 -3.09
CA LEU A 57 -5.86 -11.24 -1.84
C LEU A 57 -6.44 -12.28 -0.86
N ARG A 58 -7.76 -12.35 -0.74
CA ARG A 58 -8.45 -13.35 0.09
C ARG A 58 -8.29 -14.79 -0.41
N LEU A 59 -8.15 -14.96 -1.72
CA LEU A 59 -8.02 -16.28 -2.37
C LEU A 59 -6.57 -16.69 -2.64
N ALA A 60 -5.59 -15.83 -2.30
CA ALA A 60 -4.20 -16.11 -2.60
C ALA A 60 -3.65 -17.22 -1.71
N GLU A 61 -2.95 -18.18 -2.33
CA GLU A 61 -2.16 -19.18 -1.61
C GLU A 61 -1.02 -18.54 -0.80
N ASN A 62 -0.49 -17.40 -1.29
CA ASN A 62 0.46 -16.56 -0.59
C ASN A 62 -0.06 -15.10 -0.50
N PRO A 63 -0.92 -14.79 0.48
CA PRO A 63 -1.52 -13.47 0.64
C PRO A 63 -0.50 -12.34 0.82
N ASN A 64 0.57 -12.60 1.58
CA ASN A 64 1.63 -11.61 1.81
C ASN A 64 2.44 -11.33 0.54
N GLY A 65 2.72 -12.35 -0.27
CA GLY A 65 3.35 -12.18 -1.59
C GLY A 65 2.46 -11.36 -2.53
N TYR A 66 1.16 -11.64 -2.54
CA TYR A 66 0.20 -10.89 -3.35
C TYR A 66 0.04 -9.43 -2.86
N ALA A 67 0.04 -9.20 -1.55
CA ALA A 67 0.01 -7.85 -0.97
C ALA A 67 1.22 -7.02 -1.43
N ARG A 68 2.43 -7.58 -1.45
CA ARG A 68 3.62 -6.89 -1.98
C ARG A 68 3.50 -6.56 -3.46
N TYR A 69 2.98 -7.50 -4.25
CA TYR A 69 2.73 -7.28 -5.67
C TYR A 69 1.77 -6.11 -5.91
N ILE A 70 0.64 -6.06 -5.17
CA ILE A 70 -0.32 -4.96 -5.25
C ILE A 70 0.33 -3.64 -4.84
N ALA A 71 1.06 -3.62 -3.72
CA ALA A 71 1.74 -2.41 -3.22
C ALA A 71 2.63 -1.81 -4.32
N ARG A 72 3.48 -2.63 -4.94
CA ARG A 72 4.36 -2.18 -6.04
C ARG A 72 3.56 -1.68 -7.24
N LYS A 73 2.50 -2.39 -7.62
CA LYS A 73 1.65 -2.02 -8.76
C LYS A 73 0.90 -0.71 -8.54
N LEU A 74 0.44 -0.45 -7.31
CA LEU A 74 -0.24 0.79 -6.96
C LEU A 74 0.75 1.96 -6.86
N GLU A 75 1.97 1.71 -6.37
CA GLU A 75 3.07 2.67 -6.39
C GLU A 75 3.43 3.10 -7.82
N GLU A 76 3.59 2.14 -8.74
CA GLU A 76 3.86 2.40 -10.16
C GLU A 76 2.73 3.18 -10.85
N LYS A 77 1.47 2.99 -10.42
CA LYS A 77 0.31 3.69 -10.97
C LYS A 77 0.09 5.09 -10.39
N CYS A 78 0.69 5.41 -9.25
CA CYS A 78 0.56 6.72 -8.61
C CYS A 78 1.52 7.71 -9.29
N GLU A 79 1.19 8.17 -10.49
CA GLU A 79 1.94 9.20 -11.23
C GLU A 79 1.75 10.62 -10.67
N ILE A 80 1.46 10.78 -9.38
CA ILE A 80 1.94 11.99 -8.71
C ILE A 80 3.42 11.71 -8.42
N SER A 81 4.24 11.88 -9.47
CA SER A 81 5.69 11.96 -9.30
C SER A 81 5.98 12.83 -8.08
N LYS A 82 6.96 12.46 -7.24
CA LYS A 82 7.41 13.32 -6.12
C LYS A 82 7.62 14.78 -6.56
N ASN A 83 7.95 14.99 -7.84
CA ASN A 83 8.09 16.30 -8.45
C ASN A 83 6.75 17.03 -8.62
N ASN A 84 5.68 16.34 -9.02
CA ASN A 84 4.33 16.91 -9.13
C ASN A 84 3.72 17.17 -7.75
N ALA A 85 3.94 16.27 -6.78
CA ALA A 85 3.52 16.48 -5.39
C ALA A 85 4.17 17.74 -4.80
N LYS A 86 5.48 17.93 -5.04
CA LYS A 86 6.21 19.13 -4.61
C LYS A 86 5.66 20.40 -5.26
N GLY A 87 5.33 20.36 -6.55
CA GLY A 87 4.73 21.50 -7.26
C GLY A 87 3.35 21.87 -6.71
N ILE A 88 2.51 20.88 -6.42
CA ILE A 88 1.18 21.10 -5.82
C ILE A 88 1.31 21.67 -4.40
N ILE A 89 2.19 21.10 -3.56
CA ILE A 89 2.44 21.58 -2.20
C ILE A 89 2.99 23.01 -2.23
N GLN A 90 3.93 23.31 -3.13
CA GLN A 90 4.47 24.67 -3.27
C GLN A 90 3.39 25.66 -3.74
N GLY A 91 2.52 25.27 -4.67
CA GLY A 91 1.39 26.09 -5.11
C GLY A 91 0.43 26.42 -3.97
N LEU A 92 0.12 25.44 -3.12
CA LEU A 92 -0.72 25.63 -1.92
C LEU A 92 -0.05 26.56 -0.90
N LEU A 93 1.24 26.35 -0.61
CA LEU A 93 2.00 27.20 0.30
C LEU A 93 2.08 28.65 -0.20
N ASN A 94 2.28 28.85 -1.51
CA ASN A 94 2.39 30.19 -2.09
C ASN A 94 1.04 30.93 -2.05
N MET A 95 -0.10 30.24 -2.17
CA MET A 95 -1.43 30.85 -2.03
C MET A 95 -1.74 31.26 -0.59
N SER A 96 -1.22 30.55 0.42
CA SER A 96 -1.36 30.91 1.84
C SER A 96 -0.48 32.09 2.27
N LEU A 97 0.48 32.51 1.44
CA LEU A 97 1.42 33.60 1.74
C LEU A 97 1.08 34.92 1.05
N THR A 98 0.05 34.95 0.18
CA THR A 98 -0.34 36.14 -0.59
C THR A 98 -1.47 36.96 0.03
N ASP A 99 -1.90 36.64 1.25
CA ASP A 99 -2.82 37.50 2.02
C ASP A 99 -2.02 38.49 2.88
N ASN A 100 -1.51 39.57 2.26
CA ASN A 100 -1.10 40.81 2.94
C ASN A 100 -1.01 41.98 1.95
#